data_AF-A0A960PBC3-F1
#
_entry.id   AF-A0A960PBC3-F1
#
_cell.length_a   1.000
_cell.length_b   1.000
_cell.length_c   1.000
_cell.angle_alpha   90.00
_cell.angle_beta   90.00
_cell.angle_gamma   90.00
#
_symmetry.space_group_name_H-M   'P 1'
#
loop_
_entity.id
_entity.type
_entity.pdbx_description
1 polymer ?
#
loop_
_entity_poly.entity_id
_entity_poly.type
_entity_poly.pdbx_seq_one_letter_code
_entity_poly.pdbx_strand_id
1 'polypeptide(L)'
;MGKEILLVANGDLRLSANRKCWPAQHETEEKLTAAIAKLGHTVKRAHEFDAAKGHGFIDSQKRGLEVFRTIDSKQPLIVCEAVWQYSQHILPGLWTHEGPILTVANWSGQWPGLVGMLNLNGSLTKAGIPYSTLWSENFDDPYFLDKLGDWLSEGRVKHSSIHVRAANDMTAPHKAMLAADAVIKPLKEDKAILGVFDEGCMGMYNAIIPDELMAQAGVFKERLSQSALFAEMRTVSDEEAQAVRSWLDAKGMRFVTGSDEATELTDSQILSQCKMYIAALRIADDFGLDAVGIQYQQGLKDICPASDLAEGILN
;
A
#
# COMPACT_ATOMS: atom_id res chain seq x y z
N MET A 1 18.27 11.33 -31.96
CA MET A 1 18.47 10.90 -30.57
C MET A 1 17.10 10.89 -29.90
N GLY A 2 16.73 9.80 -29.24
CA GLY A 2 15.48 9.74 -28.46
C GLY A 2 15.47 10.81 -27.36
N LYS A 3 14.29 11.19 -26.90
CA LYS A 3 14.15 12.09 -25.74
C LYS A 3 14.81 11.45 -24.51
N GLU A 4 15.53 12.24 -23.72
CA GLU A 4 16.01 11.83 -22.39
C GLU A 4 14.80 11.54 -21.49
N ILE A 5 14.82 10.41 -20.80
CA ILE A 5 13.75 9.94 -19.92
C ILE A 5 14.21 10.11 -18.48
N LEU A 6 13.35 10.67 -17.64
CA LEU A 6 13.65 10.82 -16.23
C LEU A 6 13.30 9.52 -15.50
N LEU A 7 14.16 9.11 -14.57
CA LEU A 7 13.91 8.01 -13.66
C LEU A 7 13.90 8.52 -12.22
N VAL A 8 12.86 8.15 -11.48
CA VAL A 8 12.79 8.31 -10.03
C VAL A 8 12.57 6.95 -9.36
N ALA A 9 13.22 6.74 -8.21
CA ALA A 9 12.95 5.62 -7.32
C ALA A 9 12.37 6.13 -5.99
N ASN A 10 11.20 5.64 -5.60
CA ASN A 10 10.59 5.94 -4.31
C ASN A 10 10.93 4.86 -3.28
N GLY A 11 10.88 5.22 -2.00
CA GLY A 11 11.24 4.29 -0.92
C GLY A 11 10.25 4.28 0.23
N ASP A 12 10.60 3.43 1.19
CA ASP A 12 9.98 3.34 2.51
C ASP A 12 10.34 4.58 3.36
N LEU A 13 9.55 4.86 4.38
CA LEU A 13 9.92 5.84 5.41
C LEU A 13 11.04 5.32 6.33
N ARG A 14 11.14 3.99 6.50
CA ARG A 14 12.08 3.33 7.40
C ARG A 14 13.45 3.21 6.74
N LEU A 15 14.46 3.85 7.35
CA LEU A 15 15.85 3.82 6.89
C LEU A 15 16.42 2.39 6.73
N SER A 16 16.09 1.49 7.67
CA SER A 16 16.56 0.10 7.64
C SER A 16 16.02 -0.67 6.44
N ALA A 17 14.75 -0.46 6.09
CA ALA A 17 14.13 -1.06 4.90
C ALA A 17 14.80 -0.55 3.62
N ASN A 18 14.99 0.77 3.51
CA ASN A 18 15.65 1.38 2.35
C ASN A 18 17.09 0.90 2.17
N ARG A 19 17.90 0.85 3.23
CA ARG A 19 19.27 0.31 3.15
C ARG A 19 19.30 -1.14 2.68
N LYS A 20 18.39 -1.97 3.20
CA LYS A 20 18.30 -3.39 2.86
C LYS A 20 17.90 -3.61 1.39
N CYS A 21 17.00 -2.79 0.86
CA CYS A 21 16.45 -2.96 -0.49
C CYS A 21 17.24 -2.20 -1.57
N TRP A 22 18.14 -1.28 -1.19
CA TRP A 22 18.90 -0.47 -2.14
C TRP A 22 19.67 -1.28 -3.20
N PRO A 23 20.38 -2.38 -2.85
CA PRO A 23 21.07 -3.17 -3.88
C PRO A 23 20.14 -3.71 -4.95
N ALA A 24 18.96 -4.21 -4.56
CA ALA A 24 17.96 -4.74 -5.49
C ALA A 24 17.35 -3.64 -6.38
N GLN A 25 17.12 -2.45 -5.82
CA GLN A 25 16.71 -1.29 -6.59
C GLN A 25 17.75 -0.88 -7.62
N HIS A 26 19.02 -0.80 -7.21
CA HIS A 26 20.09 -0.39 -8.09
C HIS A 26 20.25 -1.36 -9.27
N GLU A 27 20.23 -2.67 -9.01
CA GLU A 27 20.25 -3.70 -10.06
C GLU A 27 19.05 -3.58 -11.02
N THR A 28 17.86 -3.28 -10.49
CA THR A 28 16.65 -3.06 -11.29
C THR A 28 16.78 -1.82 -12.18
N GLU A 29 17.31 -0.71 -11.64
CA GLU A 29 17.58 0.52 -12.39
C GLU A 29 18.62 0.28 -13.51
N GLU A 30 19.67 -0.52 -13.27
CA GLU A 30 20.67 -0.87 -14.29
C GLU A 30 20.06 -1.70 -15.42
N LYS A 31 19.30 -2.75 -15.10
CA LYS A 31 18.62 -3.61 -16.08
C LYS A 31 17.63 -2.82 -16.93
N LEU A 32 16.80 -1.99 -16.29
CA LEU A 32 15.84 -1.14 -16.98
C LEU A 32 16.53 -0.11 -17.88
N THR A 33 17.60 0.53 -17.41
CA THR A 33 18.38 1.50 -18.20
C THR A 33 19.01 0.84 -19.42
N ALA A 34 19.54 -0.38 -19.27
CA ALA A 34 20.08 -1.15 -20.38
C ALA A 34 18.99 -1.52 -21.42
N ALA A 35 17.79 -1.88 -20.98
CA ALA A 35 16.66 -2.15 -21.88
C ALA A 35 16.25 -0.90 -22.67
N ILE A 36 16.16 0.26 -22.01
CA ILE A 36 15.84 1.55 -22.65
C ILE A 36 16.93 1.95 -23.66
N ALA A 37 18.21 1.73 -23.32
CA ALA A 37 19.34 2.01 -24.21
C ALA A 37 19.32 1.15 -25.48
N LYS A 38 18.95 -0.14 -25.38
CA LYS A 38 18.77 -1.03 -26.54
C LYS A 38 17.69 -0.51 -27.50
N LEU A 39 16.72 0.24 -27.01
CA LEU A 39 15.65 0.88 -27.80
C LEU A 39 16.04 2.29 -28.29
N GLY A 40 17.28 2.74 -28.07
CA GLY A 40 17.81 3.99 -28.64
C GLY A 40 17.51 5.27 -27.83
N HIS A 41 17.15 5.12 -26.55
CA HIS A 41 16.86 6.21 -25.63
C HIS A 41 17.89 6.29 -24.48
N THR A 42 17.96 7.43 -23.81
CA THR A 42 18.82 7.64 -22.63
C THR A 42 17.98 7.89 -21.38
N VAL A 43 18.50 7.45 -20.24
CA VAL A 43 17.87 7.65 -18.93
C VAL A 43 18.71 8.59 -18.09
N LYS A 44 18.06 9.54 -17.42
CA LYS A 44 18.64 10.39 -16.39
C LYS A 44 17.91 10.15 -15.08
N ARG A 45 18.64 9.68 -14.07
CA ARG A 45 18.13 9.61 -12.70
C ARG A 45 17.92 11.02 -12.17
N ALA A 46 16.71 11.35 -11.74
CA ALA A 46 16.36 12.73 -11.35
C ALA A 46 16.80 13.10 -9.91
N HIS A 47 17.42 12.17 -9.20
CA HIS A 47 17.98 12.37 -7.87
C HIS A 47 19.18 11.46 -7.64
N GLU A 48 20.01 11.83 -6.67
CA GLU A 48 21.29 11.17 -6.39
C GLU A 48 21.19 10.17 -5.23
N PHE A 49 22.19 9.29 -5.15
CA PHE A 49 22.43 8.45 -3.98
C PHE A 49 22.86 9.30 -2.79
N ASP A 50 22.25 9.09 -1.62
CA ASP A 50 22.65 9.75 -0.38
C ASP A 50 23.61 8.85 0.40
N ALA A 51 24.90 9.22 0.43
CA ALA A 51 25.94 8.44 1.11
C ALA A 51 25.77 8.38 2.63
N ALA A 52 25.16 9.39 3.26
CA ALA A 52 24.91 9.38 4.70
C ALA A 52 23.76 8.41 5.04
N LYS A 53 22.73 8.35 4.18
CA LYS A 53 21.63 7.41 4.34
C LYS A 53 21.94 6.01 3.84
N GLY A 54 22.86 5.86 2.90
CA GLY A 54 23.24 4.56 2.31
C GLY A 54 22.20 4.02 1.33
N HIS A 55 21.39 4.88 0.72
CA HIS A 55 20.44 4.52 -0.33
C HIS A 55 20.16 5.72 -1.25
N GLY A 56 19.60 5.44 -2.43
CA GLY A 56 19.19 6.47 -3.39
C GLY A 56 17.69 6.70 -3.51
N PHE A 57 16.86 6.20 -2.59
CA PHE A 57 15.42 6.43 -2.63
C PHE A 57 14.98 7.86 -2.24
N ILE A 58 13.86 8.31 -2.78
CA ILE A 58 13.05 9.38 -2.20
C ILE A 58 12.32 8.80 -0.98
N ASP A 59 12.58 9.33 0.21
CA ASP A 59 12.16 8.74 1.48
C ASP A 59 11.33 9.69 2.35
N SER A 60 10.89 10.81 1.78
CA SER A 60 9.98 11.75 2.44
C SER A 60 9.27 12.64 1.43
N GLN A 61 8.11 13.17 1.82
CA GLN A 61 7.37 14.13 0.99
C GLN A 61 8.18 15.41 0.72
N LYS A 62 8.93 15.89 1.72
CA LYS A 62 9.83 17.03 1.54
C LYS A 62 10.85 16.76 0.44
N ARG A 63 11.54 15.60 0.51
CA ARG A 63 12.54 15.23 -0.49
C ARG A 63 11.91 15.05 -1.87
N GLY A 64 10.73 14.44 -1.96
CA GLY A 64 10.03 14.30 -3.23
C GLY A 64 9.72 15.66 -3.85
N LEU A 65 9.16 16.61 -3.08
CA LEU A 65 8.93 17.96 -3.59
C LEU A 65 10.22 18.68 -4.03
N GLU A 66 11.34 18.49 -3.32
CA GLU A 66 12.64 19.03 -3.74
C GLU A 66 13.09 18.46 -5.10
N VAL A 67 12.88 17.16 -5.32
CA VAL A 67 13.20 16.49 -6.59
C VAL A 67 12.28 16.99 -7.72
N PHE A 68 10.97 16.99 -7.51
CA PHE A 68 10.02 17.38 -8.56
C PHE A 68 10.10 18.86 -8.94
N ARG A 69 10.62 19.74 -8.07
CA ARG A 69 10.91 21.14 -8.42
C ARG A 69 12.00 21.30 -9.49
N THR A 70 12.87 20.32 -9.67
CA THR A 70 13.97 20.37 -10.65
C THR A 70 13.63 19.63 -11.94
N ILE A 71 12.52 18.89 -11.95
CA ILE A 71 12.03 18.14 -13.10
C ILE A 71 11.16 19.04 -13.97
N ASP A 72 11.38 18.99 -15.28
CA ASP A 72 10.41 19.53 -16.24
C ASP A 72 9.18 18.62 -16.28
N SER A 73 8.05 19.16 -15.82
CA SER A 73 6.75 18.48 -15.73
C SER A 73 6.28 17.84 -17.04
N LYS A 74 6.80 18.25 -18.21
CA LYS A 74 6.41 17.72 -19.53
C LYS A 74 7.27 16.56 -20.00
N GLN A 75 8.37 16.26 -19.31
CA GLN A 75 9.27 15.17 -19.70
C GLN A 75 8.65 13.80 -19.39
N PRO A 76 8.92 12.76 -20.21
CA PRO A 76 8.57 11.39 -19.86
C PRO A 76 9.25 10.98 -18.56
N LEU A 77 8.47 10.42 -17.63
CA LEU A 77 8.91 10.04 -16.30
C LEU A 77 8.65 8.56 -16.04
N ILE A 78 9.69 7.87 -15.59
CA ILE A 78 9.61 6.50 -15.09
C ILE A 78 9.74 6.52 -13.57
N VAL A 79 8.78 5.90 -12.89
CA VAL A 79 8.90 5.53 -11.48
C VAL A 79 9.29 4.06 -11.40
N CYS A 80 10.52 3.77 -10.96
CA CYS A 80 11.08 2.43 -10.91
C CYS A 80 11.07 1.91 -9.47
N GLU A 81 10.42 0.76 -9.22
CA GLU A 81 10.18 0.21 -7.89
C GLU A 81 10.71 -1.23 -7.75
N ALA A 82 11.64 -1.43 -6.84
CA ALA A 82 12.08 -2.75 -6.35
C ALA A 82 11.84 -2.93 -4.85
N VAL A 83 11.07 -2.03 -4.23
CA VAL A 83 10.86 -1.93 -2.79
C VAL A 83 9.40 -1.58 -2.47
N TRP A 84 9.01 -1.77 -1.20
CA TRP A 84 7.80 -1.17 -0.66
C TRP A 84 8.01 0.34 -0.52
N GLN A 85 7.05 1.14 -0.95
CA GLN A 85 7.17 2.59 -0.99
C GLN A 85 5.94 3.28 -0.40
N TYR A 86 6.15 4.51 0.07
CA TYR A 86 5.10 5.34 0.66
C TYR A 86 4.69 6.39 -0.37
N SER A 87 3.50 6.23 -0.97
CA SER A 87 3.08 7.01 -2.13
C SER A 87 3.10 8.52 -1.88
N GLN A 88 2.81 8.96 -0.65
CA GLN A 88 2.89 10.37 -0.23
C GLN A 88 4.24 11.04 -0.51
N HIS A 89 5.33 10.28 -0.61
CA HIS A 89 6.65 10.85 -0.88
C HIS A 89 6.69 11.54 -2.25
N ILE A 90 6.08 10.94 -3.28
CA ILE A 90 6.18 11.43 -4.66
C ILE A 90 4.83 11.84 -5.26
N LEU A 91 3.71 11.41 -4.67
CA LEU A 91 2.38 11.70 -5.20
C LEU A 91 2.14 13.20 -5.43
N PRO A 92 2.51 14.13 -4.54
CA PRO A 92 2.33 15.56 -4.81
C PRO A 92 3.07 16.05 -6.06
N GLY A 93 4.26 15.49 -6.35
CA GLY A 93 5.02 15.81 -7.55
C GLY A 93 4.40 15.23 -8.81
N LEU A 94 3.95 13.97 -8.74
CA LEU A 94 3.23 13.30 -9.83
C LEU A 94 1.88 13.97 -10.12
N TRP A 95 1.22 14.54 -9.11
CA TRP A 95 -0.07 15.21 -9.26
C TRP A 95 -0.02 16.40 -10.23
N THR A 96 1.12 17.09 -10.26
CA THR A 96 1.34 18.26 -11.13
C THR A 96 2.18 17.93 -12.35
N HIS A 97 2.49 16.65 -12.60
CA HIS A 97 3.27 16.22 -13.75
C HIS A 97 2.37 16.08 -14.98
N GLU A 98 2.75 16.70 -16.09
CA GLU A 98 1.94 16.76 -17.32
C GLU A 98 2.38 15.69 -18.35
N GLY A 99 3.65 15.28 -18.29
CA GLY A 99 4.24 14.30 -19.20
C GLY A 99 3.75 12.87 -18.94
N PRO A 100 4.02 11.93 -19.87
CA PRO A 100 3.63 10.55 -19.68
C PRO A 100 4.38 9.92 -18.49
N ILE A 101 3.66 9.19 -17.65
CA ILE A 101 4.18 8.46 -16.50
C ILE A 101 4.16 6.96 -16.81
N LEU A 102 5.28 6.28 -16.57
CA LEU A 102 5.37 4.83 -16.54
C LEU A 102 5.82 4.38 -15.16
N THR A 103 5.02 3.52 -14.53
CA THR A 103 5.43 2.81 -13.32
C THR A 103 6.04 1.46 -13.73
N VAL A 104 7.24 1.16 -13.27
CA VAL A 104 7.96 -0.07 -13.60
C VAL A 104 8.39 -0.77 -12.32
N ALA A 105 8.23 -2.09 -12.24
CA ALA A 105 8.72 -2.88 -11.11
C ALA A 105 9.50 -4.13 -11.49
N ASN A 106 10.32 -4.60 -10.56
CA ASN A 106 10.88 -5.95 -10.63
C ASN A 106 9.80 -7.01 -10.31
N TRP A 107 9.90 -8.18 -10.94
CA TRP A 107 9.14 -9.37 -10.51
C TRP A 107 9.98 -10.22 -9.58
N SER A 108 9.71 -10.17 -8.27
CA SER A 108 10.49 -10.88 -7.26
C SER A 108 9.62 -11.37 -6.09
N GLY A 109 9.88 -12.59 -5.63
CA GLY A 109 9.30 -13.11 -4.39
C GLY A 109 10.01 -12.62 -3.12
N GLN A 110 11.21 -12.04 -3.26
CA GLN A 110 12.02 -11.55 -2.14
C GLN A 110 11.86 -10.04 -1.92
N TRP A 111 11.77 -9.26 -3.00
CA TRP A 111 11.76 -7.81 -2.97
C TRP A 111 10.42 -7.26 -3.44
N PRO A 112 9.70 -6.46 -2.63
CA PRO A 112 8.29 -6.16 -2.87
C PRO A 112 8.04 -5.01 -3.85
N GLY A 113 8.79 -4.92 -4.96
CA GLY A 113 8.64 -3.84 -5.94
C GLY A 113 7.27 -3.80 -6.60
N LEU A 114 6.70 -4.95 -6.98
CA LEU A 114 5.32 -5.01 -7.49
C LEU A 114 4.30 -4.49 -6.49
N VAL A 115 4.46 -4.82 -5.20
CA VAL A 115 3.55 -4.38 -4.15
C VAL A 115 3.66 -2.86 -3.98
N GLY A 116 4.87 -2.32 -3.95
CA GLY A 116 5.12 -0.88 -3.90
C GLY A 116 4.56 -0.14 -5.12
N MET A 117 4.78 -0.68 -6.32
CA MET A 117 4.24 -0.12 -7.57
C MET A 117 2.71 -0.16 -7.59
N LEU A 118 2.08 -1.27 -7.20
CA LEU A 118 0.62 -1.38 -7.18
C LEU A 118 -0.03 -0.43 -6.15
N ASN A 119 0.64 -0.19 -5.03
CA ASN A 119 0.23 0.86 -4.08
C ASN A 119 0.27 2.26 -4.72
N LEU A 120 1.33 2.59 -5.46
CA LEU A 120 1.41 3.84 -6.20
C LEU A 120 0.32 3.93 -7.27
N ASN A 121 0.12 2.86 -8.04
CA ASN A 121 -0.90 2.77 -9.08
C ASN A 121 -2.31 3.01 -8.55
N GLY A 122 -2.66 2.41 -7.41
CA GLY A 122 -3.93 2.68 -6.74
C GLY A 122 -4.06 4.16 -6.35
N SER A 123 -2.97 4.77 -5.89
CA SER A 123 -2.94 6.19 -5.54
C SER A 123 -3.10 7.11 -6.76
N LEU A 124 -2.43 6.80 -7.87
CA LEU A 124 -2.55 7.54 -9.15
C LEU A 124 -3.94 7.39 -9.75
N THR A 125 -4.50 6.17 -9.75
CA THR A 125 -5.87 5.90 -10.20
C THR A 125 -6.88 6.72 -9.40
N LYS A 126 -6.77 6.68 -8.06
CA LYS A 126 -7.63 7.48 -7.18
C LYS A 126 -7.51 8.98 -7.45
N ALA A 127 -6.30 9.45 -7.74
CA ALA A 127 -6.03 10.85 -8.06
C ALA A 127 -6.47 11.27 -9.47
N GLY A 128 -6.92 10.33 -10.32
CA GLY A 128 -7.25 10.60 -11.72
C GLY A 128 -6.03 10.91 -12.59
N ILE A 129 -4.83 10.51 -12.14
CA ILE A 129 -3.57 10.74 -12.87
C ILE A 129 -3.35 9.58 -13.85
N PRO A 130 -3.22 9.84 -15.16
CA PRO A 130 -2.97 8.78 -16.13
C PRO A 130 -1.54 8.24 -16.00
N TYR A 131 -1.39 6.92 -16.07
CA TYR A 131 -0.11 6.23 -16.06
C TYR A 131 -0.18 4.95 -16.91
N SER A 132 0.99 4.45 -17.31
CA SER A 132 1.17 3.09 -17.83
C SER A 132 1.95 2.25 -16.83
N THR A 133 1.86 0.92 -16.94
CA THR A 133 2.53 0.02 -16.01
C THR A 133 3.21 -1.12 -16.75
N LEU A 134 4.44 -1.43 -16.35
CA LEU A 134 5.18 -2.61 -16.79
C LEU A 134 5.90 -3.26 -15.61
N TRP A 135 6.23 -4.53 -15.75
CA TRP A 135 7.10 -5.23 -14.82
C TRP A 135 7.82 -6.34 -15.57
N SER A 136 8.96 -6.75 -15.06
CA SER A 136 9.72 -7.86 -15.59
C SER A 136 10.63 -8.45 -14.52
N GLU A 137 10.99 -9.72 -14.68
CA GLU A 137 12.05 -10.34 -13.89
C GLU A 137 13.44 -9.87 -14.35
N ASN A 138 13.65 -9.79 -15.67
CA ASN A 138 14.97 -9.57 -16.29
C ASN A 138 15.05 -8.37 -17.23
N PHE A 139 13.92 -7.72 -17.54
CA PHE A 139 13.83 -6.56 -18.44
C PHE A 139 14.28 -6.84 -19.89
N ASP A 140 14.36 -8.11 -20.27
CA ASP A 140 14.75 -8.58 -21.60
C ASP A 140 13.69 -9.47 -22.26
N ASP A 141 12.56 -9.71 -21.58
CA ASP A 141 11.50 -10.52 -22.14
C ASP A 141 10.81 -9.80 -23.32
N PRO A 142 10.42 -10.52 -24.39
CA PRO A 142 9.89 -9.91 -25.60
C PRO A 142 8.64 -9.06 -25.36
N TYR A 143 7.78 -9.47 -24.41
CA TYR A 143 6.55 -8.73 -24.09
C TYR A 143 6.89 -7.38 -23.43
N PHE A 144 7.79 -7.37 -22.45
CA PHE A 144 8.25 -6.14 -21.81
C PHE A 144 8.92 -5.21 -22.82
N LEU A 145 9.82 -5.70 -23.68
CA LEU A 145 10.53 -4.88 -24.65
C LEU A 145 9.58 -4.26 -25.71
N ASP A 146 8.59 -5.03 -26.18
CA ASP A 146 7.54 -4.53 -27.08
C ASP A 146 6.75 -3.39 -26.43
N LYS A 147 6.26 -3.61 -25.20
CA LYS A 147 5.47 -2.60 -24.48
C LYS A 147 6.27 -1.40 -23.99
N LEU A 148 7.54 -1.59 -23.66
CA LEU A 148 8.44 -0.48 -23.39
C LEU A 148 8.62 0.36 -24.67
N GLY A 149 8.77 -0.27 -25.84
CA GLY A 149 8.81 0.41 -27.14
C GLY A 149 7.56 1.24 -27.43
N ASP A 150 6.37 0.66 -27.20
CA ASP A 150 5.08 1.37 -27.30
C ASP A 150 5.08 2.64 -26.42
N TRP A 151 5.50 2.51 -25.16
CA TRP A 151 5.52 3.64 -24.24
C TRP A 151 6.56 4.70 -24.62
N LEU A 152 7.75 4.30 -25.04
CA LEU A 152 8.82 5.23 -25.44
C LEU A 152 8.44 6.06 -26.67
N SER A 153 7.62 5.50 -27.56
CA SER A 153 7.17 6.16 -28.79
C SER A 153 5.89 6.97 -28.61
N GLU A 154 4.88 6.43 -27.92
CA GLU A 154 3.55 7.04 -27.79
C GLU A 154 3.27 7.67 -26.40
N GLY A 155 4.11 7.42 -25.40
CA GLY A 155 3.87 7.82 -24.01
C GLY A 155 2.81 6.98 -23.29
N ARG A 156 2.40 5.83 -23.84
CA ARG A 156 1.38 4.96 -23.27
C ARG A 156 1.59 3.49 -23.62
N VAL A 157 1.15 2.61 -22.74
CA VAL A 157 1.06 1.16 -23.00
C VAL A 157 -0.41 0.78 -23.19
N LYS A 158 -0.71 0.00 -24.23
CA LYS A 158 -2.03 -0.59 -24.43
C LYS A 158 -1.98 -2.10 -24.16
N HIS A 159 -2.69 -2.53 -23.12
CA HIS A 159 -2.90 -3.94 -22.82
C HIS A 159 -4.16 -4.48 -23.49
N SER A 160 -4.14 -5.77 -23.83
CA SER A 160 -5.29 -6.45 -24.39
C SER A 160 -6.38 -6.67 -23.33
N SER A 161 -7.57 -6.14 -23.58
CA SER A 161 -8.76 -6.32 -22.74
C SER A 161 -9.69 -7.43 -23.25
N ILE A 162 -9.24 -8.27 -24.20
CA ILE A 162 -10.09 -9.32 -24.79
C ILE A 162 -10.60 -10.37 -23.79
N HIS A 163 -9.95 -10.48 -22.63
CA HIS A 163 -10.31 -11.41 -21.56
C HIS A 163 -11.29 -10.82 -20.54
N VAL A 164 -11.53 -9.50 -20.57
CA VAL A 164 -12.53 -8.85 -19.70
C VAL A 164 -13.84 -8.64 -20.44
N ARG A 165 -14.94 -8.52 -19.69
CA ARG A 165 -16.28 -8.23 -20.19
C ARG A 165 -16.88 -7.12 -19.35
N ALA A 166 -17.71 -6.26 -19.94
CA ALA A 166 -18.42 -5.26 -19.16
C ALA A 166 -19.43 -5.95 -18.25
N ALA A 167 -19.53 -5.50 -17.00
CA ALA A 167 -20.45 -6.10 -16.03
C ALA A 167 -21.91 -6.05 -16.50
N ASN A 168 -22.31 -4.98 -17.20
CA ASN A 168 -23.67 -4.83 -17.76
C ASN A 168 -23.99 -5.86 -18.85
N ASP A 169 -22.99 -6.46 -19.47
CA ASP A 169 -23.16 -7.49 -20.50
C ASP A 169 -23.24 -8.91 -19.88
N MET A 170 -23.01 -9.02 -18.57
CA MET A 170 -23.00 -10.27 -17.85
C MET A 170 -24.33 -10.49 -17.12
N THR A 171 -24.91 -11.68 -17.26
CA THR A 171 -26.02 -12.11 -16.40
C THR A 171 -25.47 -12.86 -15.21
N ALA A 172 -25.63 -12.31 -14.01
CA ALA A 172 -25.24 -12.99 -12.77
C ALA A 172 -26.17 -14.20 -12.52
N PRO A 173 -25.67 -15.31 -11.96
CA PRO A 173 -26.53 -16.42 -11.55
C PRO A 173 -27.60 -15.97 -10.57
N HIS A 174 -28.83 -16.46 -10.71
CA HIS A 174 -29.97 -16.09 -9.84
C HIS A 174 -29.64 -16.21 -8.34
N LYS A 175 -28.91 -17.26 -7.93
CA LYS A 175 -28.47 -17.42 -6.54
C LYS A 175 -27.55 -16.29 -6.04
N ALA A 176 -26.66 -15.80 -6.90
CA ALA A 176 -25.77 -14.68 -6.57
C ALA A 176 -26.56 -13.37 -6.43
N MET A 177 -27.57 -13.15 -7.27
CA MET A 177 -28.46 -12.00 -7.16
C MET A 177 -29.25 -12.01 -5.85
N LEU A 178 -29.83 -13.16 -5.47
CA LEU A 178 -30.53 -13.29 -4.18
C LEU A 178 -29.60 -13.03 -2.98
N ALA A 179 -28.35 -13.51 -3.04
CA ALA A 179 -27.36 -13.23 -2.00
C ALA A 179 -27.00 -11.74 -1.95
N ALA A 180 -26.85 -11.08 -3.10
CA ALA A 180 -26.60 -9.65 -3.17
C ALA A 180 -27.76 -8.84 -2.59
N ASP A 181 -29.01 -9.17 -2.93
CA ASP A 181 -30.19 -8.49 -2.40
C ASP A 181 -30.32 -8.63 -0.88
N ALA A 182 -29.98 -9.80 -0.34
CA ALA A 182 -29.97 -10.06 1.09
C ALA A 182 -28.94 -9.22 1.86
N VAL A 183 -27.87 -8.76 1.21
CA VAL A 183 -26.83 -7.89 1.81
C VAL A 183 -27.12 -6.42 1.53
N ILE A 184 -27.45 -6.07 0.29
CA ILE A 184 -27.61 -4.68 -0.15
C ILE A 184 -28.83 -4.03 0.52
N LYS A 185 -29.93 -4.77 0.67
CA LYS A 185 -31.15 -4.19 1.21
C LYS A 185 -30.97 -3.73 2.68
N PRO A 186 -30.51 -4.59 3.62
CA PRO A 186 -30.22 -4.13 4.98
C PRO A 186 -29.17 -3.03 5.00
N LEU A 187 -28.07 -3.17 4.24
CA LEU A 187 -27.01 -2.15 4.23
C LEU A 187 -27.50 -0.79 3.72
N LYS A 188 -28.49 -0.76 2.82
CA LYS A 188 -29.11 0.50 2.36
C LYS A 188 -30.17 1.04 3.32
N GLU A 189 -30.90 0.20 4.03
CA GLU A 189 -31.96 0.60 4.96
C GLU A 189 -31.38 1.01 6.32
N ASP A 190 -30.59 0.12 6.92
CA ASP A 190 -30.06 0.24 8.28
C ASP A 190 -28.75 1.05 8.32
N LYS A 191 -28.02 1.08 7.18
CA LYS A 191 -26.65 1.61 7.06
C LYS A 191 -25.66 0.81 7.90
N ALA A 192 -24.37 1.11 7.71
CA ALA A 192 -23.32 0.58 8.57
C ALA A 192 -22.36 1.70 8.99
N ILE A 193 -21.89 1.61 10.24
CA ILE A 193 -20.87 2.49 10.80
C ILE A 193 -19.53 1.74 10.80
N LEU A 194 -18.59 2.22 9.99
CA LEU A 194 -17.20 1.78 9.99
C LEU A 194 -16.38 2.69 10.92
N GLY A 195 -15.94 2.16 12.06
CA GLY A 195 -14.96 2.82 12.92
C GLY A 195 -13.59 2.84 12.27
N VAL A 196 -13.04 4.01 12.02
CA VAL A 196 -11.73 4.14 11.36
C VAL A 196 -10.74 4.77 12.33
N PHE A 197 -9.79 3.99 12.85
CA PHE A 197 -8.71 4.46 13.70
C PHE A 197 -7.57 5.03 12.85
N ASP A 198 -7.62 6.34 12.62
CA ASP A 198 -6.81 7.09 11.65
C ASP A 198 -6.88 6.54 10.20
N GLU A 199 -6.49 7.37 9.21
CA GLU A 199 -6.47 6.99 7.80
C GLU A 199 -5.16 7.32 7.09
N GLY A 200 -4.88 6.58 6.01
CA GLY A 200 -3.68 6.79 5.22
C GLY A 200 -2.47 6.06 5.78
N CYS A 201 -2.66 4.80 6.18
CA CYS A 201 -1.61 3.88 6.60
C CYS A 201 -0.37 4.03 5.70
N MET A 202 0.80 4.30 6.28
CA MET A 202 2.06 4.50 5.54
C MET A 202 1.99 5.56 4.42
N GLY A 203 1.13 6.58 4.53
CA GLY A 203 0.98 7.59 3.47
C GLY A 203 0.38 7.05 2.17
N MET A 204 -0.33 5.92 2.24
CA MET A 204 -1.05 5.33 1.13
C MET A 204 -2.30 6.17 0.82
N TYR A 205 -2.23 6.99 -0.23
CA TYR A 205 -3.36 7.84 -0.62
C TYR A 205 -4.59 7.02 -1.01
N ASN A 206 -4.41 5.84 -1.62
CA ASN A 206 -5.48 4.89 -1.91
C ASN A 206 -6.12 4.26 -0.67
N ALA A 207 -5.47 4.28 0.50
CA ALA A 207 -6.05 3.79 1.75
C ALA A 207 -6.99 4.81 2.43
N ILE A 208 -7.01 6.06 1.94
CA ILE A 208 -7.97 7.09 2.38
C ILE A 208 -9.19 6.98 1.46
N ILE A 209 -10.26 6.30 1.87
CA ILE A 209 -11.42 6.10 0.98
C ILE A 209 -12.34 7.35 1.04
N PRO A 210 -12.73 8.00 -0.07
CA PRO A 210 -13.70 9.09 -0.01
C PRO A 210 -15.04 8.65 0.58
N ASP A 211 -15.66 9.49 1.41
CA ASP A 211 -16.94 9.18 2.07
C ASP A 211 -18.05 8.94 1.03
N GLU A 212 -18.05 9.69 -0.07
CA GLU A 212 -19.07 9.61 -1.12
C GLU A 212 -19.10 8.23 -1.79
N LEU A 213 -17.96 7.53 -1.85
CA LEU A 213 -17.89 6.17 -2.40
C LEU A 213 -18.51 5.15 -1.45
N MET A 214 -18.24 5.27 -0.15
CA MET A 214 -18.77 4.37 0.88
C MET A 214 -20.25 4.63 1.15
N ALA A 215 -20.67 5.91 1.15
CA ALA A 215 -22.05 6.31 1.38
C ALA A 215 -23.01 5.75 0.31
N GLN A 216 -22.55 5.60 -0.94
CA GLN A 216 -23.33 4.93 -2.00
C GLN A 216 -23.62 3.45 -1.69
N ALA A 217 -22.70 2.79 -0.99
CA ALA A 217 -22.88 1.43 -0.51
C ALA A 217 -23.67 1.36 0.81
N GLY A 218 -23.97 2.50 1.45
CA GLY A 218 -24.64 2.56 2.75
C GLY A 218 -23.71 2.53 3.96
N VAL A 219 -22.40 2.70 3.75
CA VAL A 219 -21.39 2.68 4.82
C VAL A 219 -20.93 4.10 5.13
N PHE A 220 -20.89 4.45 6.41
CA PHE A 220 -20.46 5.75 6.94
C PHE A 220 -19.33 5.57 7.94
N LYS A 221 -18.44 6.55 8.04
CA LYS A 221 -17.25 6.44 8.89
C LYS A 221 -17.43 7.16 10.21
N GLU A 222 -17.23 6.43 11.30
CA GLU A 222 -16.93 7.02 12.60
C GLU A 222 -15.41 7.24 12.68
N ARG A 223 -14.97 8.50 12.84
CA ARG A 223 -13.55 8.85 12.77
C ARG A 223 -12.94 8.80 14.15
N LEU A 224 -12.15 7.77 14.39
CA LEU A 224 -11.52 7.48 15.66
C LEU A 224 -10.01 7.75 15.57
N SER A 225 -9.39 8.04 16.71
CA SER A 225 -7.94 8.21 16.80
C SER A 225 -7.30 6.90 17.24
N GLN A 226 -6.19 6.51 16.63
CA GLN A 226 -5.40 5.40 17.16
C GLN A 226 -4.91 5.65 18.60
N SER A 227 -4.75 6.93 19.01
CA SER A 227 -4.43 7.24 20.41
C SER A 227 -5.55 6.88 21.38
N ALA A 228 -6.81 6.93 20.94
CA ALA A 228 -7.95 6.50 21.75
C ALA A 228 -7.95 4.97 21.91
N LEU A 229 -7.65 4.23 20.84
CA LEU A 229 -7.48 2.78 20.91
C LEU A 229 -6.37 2.41 21.90
N PHE A 230 -5.19 3.05 21.80
CA PHE A 230 -4.10 2.80 22.73
C PHE A 230 -4.46 3.20 24.17
N ALA A 231 -5.18 4.31 24.37
CA ALA A 231 -5.63 4.72 25.70
C ALA A 231 -6.58 3.67 26.31
N GLU A 232 -7.51 3.13 25.53
CA GLU A 232 -8.41 2.07 25.99
C GLU A 232 -7.65 0.76 26.26
N MET A 233 -6.63 0.41 25.46
CA MET A 233 -5.76 -0.73 25.77
C MET A 233 -5.12 -0.62 27.17
N ARG A 234 -4.90 0.60 27.68
CA ARG A 234 -4.32 0.82 29.02
C ARG A 234 -5.32 0.56 30.15
N THR A 235 -6.62 0.53 29.88
CA THR A 235 -7.67 0.24 30.87
C THR A 235 -7.96 -1.26 30.97
N VAL A 236 -7.60 -2.04 29.95
CA VAL A 236 -7.77 -3.50 29.93
C VAL A 236 -6.79 -4.18 30.89
N SER A 237 -7.32 -4.99 31.80
CA SER A 237 -6.51 -5.68 32.81
C SER A 237 -5.72 -6.84 32.20
N ASP A 238 -4.68 -7.31 32.90
CA ASP A 238 -3.92 -8.48 32.47
C ASP A 238 -4.77 -9.76 32.55
N GLU A 239 -5.69 -9.83 33.50
CA GLU A 239 -6.63 -10.94 33.65
C GLU A 239 -7.59 -11.04 32.46
N GLU A 240 -8.11 -9.92 31.96
CA GLU A 240 -8.97 -9.90 30.77
C GLU A 240 -8.20 -10.36 29.52
N ALA A 241 -6.98 -9.86 29.34
CA ALA A 241 -6.11 -10.28 28.24
C ALA A 241 -5.76 -11.78 28.32
N GLN A 242 -5.46 -12.27 29.53
CA GLN A 242 -5.16 -13.66 29.77
C GLN A 242 -6.37 -14.57 29.51
N ALA A 243 -7.59 -14.12 29.79
CA ALA A 243 -8.80 -14.87 29.48
C ALA A 243 -8.96 -15.10 27.97
N VAL A 244 -8.69 -14.08 27.14
CA VAL A 244 -8.67 -14.23 25.67
C VAL A 244 -7.60 -15.22 25.24
N ARG A 245 -6.37 -15.11 25.76
CA ARG A 245 -5.28 -16.04 25.46
C ARG A 245 -5.64 -17.49 25.82
N SER A 246 -6.14 -17.72 27.03
CA SER A 246 -6.55 -19.05 27.49
C SER A 246 -7.67 -19.63 26.63
N TRP A 247 -8.60 -18.79 26.15
CA TRP A 247 -9.64 -19.23 25.22
C TRP A 247 -9.05 -19.65 23.87
N LEU A 248 -8.10 -18.88 23.31
CA LEU A 248 -7.41 -19.23 22.05
C LEU A 248 -6.65 -20.56 22.19
N ASP A 249 -5.92 -20.75 23.28
CA ASP A 249 -5.23 -22.00 23.57
C ASP A 249 -6.21 -23.18 23.65
N ALA A 250 -7.36 -23.00 24.32
CA ALA A 250 -8.42 -24.01 24.41
C ALA A 250 -9.09 -24.32 23.06
N LYS A 251 -9.12 -23.36 22.13
CA LYS A 251 -9.55 -23.56 20.74
C LYS A 251 -8.49 -24.20 19.85
N GLY A 252 -7.29 -24.45 20.39
CA GLY A 252 -6.21 -25.12 19.69
C GLY A 252 -5.32 -24.19 18.87
N MET A 253 -5.40 -22.87 19.09
CA MET A 253 -4.45 -21.92 18.49
C MET A 253 -3.05 -22.22 19.03
N ARG A 254 -2.07 -22.33 18.13
CA ARG A 254 -0.68 -22.61 18.49
C ARG A 254 0.17 -21.36 18.34
N PHE A 255 0.68 -20.85 19.45
CA PHE A 255 1.69 -19.79 19.47
C PHE A 255 3.08 -20.41 19.50
N VAL A 256 3.97 -19.94 18.61
CA VAL A 256 5.40 -20.27 18.65
C VAL A 256 6.10 -19.09 19.31
N THR A 257 6.35 -19.21 20.62
CA THR A 257 6.88 -18.12 21.42
C THR A 257 8.36 -18.29 21.73
N GLY A 258 9.02 -17.15 21.93
CA GLY A 258 10.41 -17.04 22.35
C GLY A 258 10.58 -16.02 23.48
N SER A 259 11.79 -15.50 23.64
CA SER A 259 12.17 -14.56 24.70
C SER A 259 12.74 -13.23 24.19
N ASP A 260 13.15 -13.16 22.92
CA ASP A 260 13.67 -11.93 22.32
C ASP A 260 12.59 -11.21 21.51
N GLU A 261 11.99 -10.16 22.07
CA GLU A 261 10.96 -9.35 21.39
C GLU A 261 11.42 -8.72 20.06
N ALA A 262 12.74 -8.60 19.82
CA ALA A 262 13.26 -8.03 18.59
C ALA A 262 13.22 -9.01 17.41
N THR A 263 13.22 -10.32 17.67
CA THR A 263 13.33 -11.36 16.64
C THR A 263 12.29 -12.47 16.75
N GLU A 264 11.60 -12.58 17.88
CA GLU A 264 10.66 -13.64 18.23
C GLU A 264 9.34 -13.04 18.73
N LEU A 265 8.25 -13.82 18.57
CA LEU A 265 6.98 -13.50 19.20
C LEU A 265 7.04 -13.86 20.69
N THR A 266 6.64 -12.97 21.58
CA THR A 266 6.63 -13.23 23.04
C THR A 266 5.22 -13.24 23.63
N ASP A 267 5.06 -13.84 24.81
CA ASP A 267 3.78 -13.86 25.51
C ASP A 267 3.31 -12.44 25.91
N SER A 268 4.23 -11.52 26.25
CA SER A 268 3.92 -10.11 26.49
C SER A 268 3.31 -9.45 25.25
N GLN A 269 3.87 -9.71 24.06
CA GLN A 269 3.34 -9.17 22.80
C GLN A 269 1.96 -9.74 22.48
N ILE A 270 1.73 -11.03 22.76
CA ILE A 270 0.42 -11.68 22.56
C ILE A 270 -0.62 -11.09 23.51
N LEU A 271 -0.30 -10.95 24.80
CA LEU A 271 -1.23 -10.36 25.77
C LEU A 271 -1.55 -8.90 25.42
N SER A 272 -0.56 -8.12 24.96
CA SER A 272 -0.80 -6.75 24.48
C SER A 272 -1.77 -6.70 23.29
N GLN A 273 -1.67 -7.64 22.35
CA GLN A 273 -2.64 -7.77 21.26
C GLN A 273 -4.03 -8.20 21.73
N CYS A 274 -4.12 -9.07 22.73
CA CYS A 274 -5.39 -9.41 23.36
C CYS A 274 -6.04 -8.18 24.02
N LYS A 275 -5.25 -7.26 24.59
CA LYS A 275 -5.76 -5.97 25.08
C LYS A 275 -6.27 -5.08 23.96
N MET A 276 -5.58 -5.04 22.82
CA MET A 276 -6.05 -4.31 21.63
C MET A 276 -7.39 -4.86 21.13
N TYR A 277 -7.54 -6.19 21.08
CA TYR A 277 -8.79 -6.84 20.71
C TYR A 277 -9.95 -6.41 21.63
N ILE A 278 -9.75 -6.48 22.95
CA ILE A 278 -10.78 -6.07 23.92
C ILE A 278 -11.09 -4.57 23.80
N ALA A 279 -10.06 -3.73 23.69
CA ALA A 279 -10.22 -2.29 23.54
C ALA A 279 -11.00 -1.92 22.26
N ALA A 280 -10.69 -2.57 21.14
CA ALA A 280 -11.41 -2.38 19.89
C ALA A 280 -12.88 -2.80 20.02
N LEU A 281 -13.18 -3.92 20.70
CA LEU A 281 -14.55 -4.35 20.94
C LEU A 281 -15.34 -3.41 21.87
N ARG A 282 -14.72 -2.90 22.93
CA ARG A 282 -15.37 -1.92 23.83
C ARG A 282 -15.71 -0.63 23.07
N ILE A 283 -14.76 -0.11 22.31
CA ILE A 283 -15.01 1.07 21.46
C ILE A 283 -16.08 0.76 20.40
N ALA A 284 -16.08 -0.44 19.82
CA ALA A 284 -17.12 -0.85 18.90
C ALA A 284 -18.51 -0.88 19.54
N ASP A 285 -18.65 -1.39 20.76
CA ASP A 285 -19.91 -1.39 21.51
C ASP A 285 -20.34 0.04 21.88
N ASP A 286 -19.43 0.86 22.42
CA ASP A 286 -19.70 2.24 22.86
C ASP A 286 -20.22 3.14 21.72
N PHE A 287 -19.68 2.96 20.51
CA PHE A 287 -20.04 3.77 19.34
C PHE A 287 -21.05 3.07 18.41
N GLY A 288 -21.43 1.83 18.69
CA GLY A 288 -22.32 1.04 17.82
C GLY A 288 -21.72 0.77 16.44
N LEU A 289 -20.44 0.41 16.38
CA LEU A 289 -19.70 0.16 15.14
C LEU A 289 -20.03 -1.22 14.58
N ASP A 290 -20.32 -1.29 13.28
CA ASP A 290 -20.55 -2.54 12.55
C ASP A 290 -19.24 -3.17 12.05
N ALA A 291 -18.21 -2.35 11.87
CA ALA A 291 -16.88 -2.78 11.46
C ALA A 291 -15.82 -1.81 11.98
N VAL A 292 -14.58 -2.26 12.06
CA VAL A 292 -13.42 -1.43 12.43
C VAL A 292 -12.28 -1.56 11.43
N GLY A 293 -11.61 -0.44 11.14
CA GLY A 293 -10.35 -0.38 10.41
C GLY A 293 -9.27 0.21 11.30
N ILE A 294 -8.15 -0.51 11.45
CA ILE A 294 -7.00 -0.08 12.25
C ILE A 294 -5.87 0.29 11.30
N GLN A 295 -5.45 1.55 11.31
CA GLN A 295 -4.31 1.98 10.48
C GLN A 295 -3.01 1.27 10.88
N TYR A 296 -2.76 1.18 12.19
CA TYR A 296 -1.55 0.71 12.87
C TYR A 296 -0.25 1.46 12.50
N GLN A 297 0.17 1.40 11.23
CA GLN A 297 1.41 2.03 10.75
C GLN A 297 1.13 3.39 10.09
N GLN A 298 1.80 4.48 10.43
CA GLN A 298 2.74 4.68 11.55
C GLN A 298 1.97 5.15 12.80
N GLY A 299 2.67 5.28 13.93
CA GLY A 299 2.08 5.72 15.20
C GLY A 299 2.00 4.58 16.21
N LEU A 300 1.00 3.70 16.10
CA LEU A 300 0.83 2.59 17.06
C LEU A 300 2.03 1.64 17.07
N LYS A 301 2.63 1.39 15.91
CA LYS A 301 3.78 0.51 15.78
C LYS A 301 5.02 0.92 16.58
N ASP A 302 5.07 2.15 17.09
CA ASP A 302 6.15 2.66 17.93
C ASP A 302 5.87 2.50 19.43
N ILE A 303 4.63 2.14 19.82
CA ILE A 303 4.17 2.14 21.21
C ILE A 303 3.45 0.85 21.64
N CYS A 304 3.04 0.00 20.69
CA CYS A 304 2.51 -1.33 20.98
C CYS A 304 2.88 -2.34 19.88
N PRO A 305 2.79 -3.65 20.17
CA PRO A 305 2.91 -4.70 19.17
C PRO A 305 1.87 -4.56 18.06
N ALA A 306 2.11 -5.28 16.96
CA ALA A 306 1.26 -5.25 15.79
C ALA A 306 -0.16 -5.75 16.05
N SER A 307 -1.10 -5.26 15.26
CA SER A 307 -2.53 -5.57 15.39
C SER A 307 -2.92 -6.93 14.79
N ASP A 308 -1.97 -7.70 14.27
CA ASP A 308 -2.22 -8.93 13.49
C ASP A 308 -3.15 -9.93 14.21
N LEU A 309 -2.91 -10.21 15.50
CA LEU A 309 -3.77 -11.13 16.26
C LEU A 309 -5.14 -10.50 16.56
N ALA A 310 -5.20 -9.21 16.85
CA ALA A 310 -6.48 -8.53 17.12
C ALA A 310 -7.37 -8.51 15.88
N GLU A 311 -6.81 -8.12 14.73
CA GLU A 311 -7.49 -8.13 13.43
C GLU A 311 -7.88 -9.55 13.02
N GLY A 312 -7.00 -10.53 13.25
CA GLY A 312 -7.25 -11.94 12.92
C GLY A 312 -8.34 -12.60 13.77
N ILE A 313 -8.60 -12.14 15.00
CA ILE A 313 -9.70 -12.66 15.84
C ILE A 313 -11.04 -11.97 15.48
N LEU A 314 -11.00 -10.72 15.03
CA LEU A 314 -12.20 -9.97 14.60
C LEU A 314 -12.82 -10.51 13.29
N ASN A 315 -12.06 -11.27 12.49
CA ASN A 315 -12.47 -11.83 11.20
C ASN A 315 -12.61 -13.36 11.22
#